data_AF-A0A9Y1FKY8-F1
#
_entry.id   AF-A0A9Y1FKY8-F1
#
_cell.length_a   1.000
_cell.length_b   1.000
_cell.length_c   1.000
_cell.angle_alpha   90.00
_cell.angle_beta   90.00
_cell.angle_gamma   90.00
#
_symmetry.space_group_name_H-M   'P 1'
#
loop_
_entity.id
_entity.type
_entity.pdbx_description
1 polymer ?
#
loop_
_entity_poly.entity_id
_entity_poly.type
_entity_poly.pdbx_seq_one_letter_code
_entity_poly.pdbx_strand_id
1 'polypeptide(L)'
;MTTIAQAQEKLLELIHSRNSIKQTDTVRIPKLPSRIIGERMLDAFANQIQNDVEGLESDPYIEDELVESLLSTLALAGLVGIDLESKLEEILSLMEIVTADSS
;
A
#
# COMPACT_ATOMS: atom_id res chain seq x y z
N MET A 1 -5.40 2.59 17.47
CA MET A 1 -6.58 2.23 16.67
C MET A 1 -6.58 3.07 15.41
N THR A 2 -5.99 2.50 14.37
CA THR A 2 -5.98 3.09 13.03
C THR A 2 -7.31 2.78 12.34
N THR A 3 -7.97 3.79 11.77
CA THR A 3 -9.21 3.58 11.03
C THR A 3 -8.92 3.13 9.60
N ILE A 4 -9.90 2.50 8.93
CA ILE A 4 -9.79 2.13 7.50
C ILE A 4 -9.48 3.36 6.65
N ALA A 5 -10.12 4.50 6.94
CA ALA A 5 -9.87 5.75 6.21
C ALA A 5 -8.41 6.23 6.37
N GLN A 6 -7.85 6.15 7.57
CA GLN A 6 -6.44 6.48 7.82
C GLN A 6 -5.48 5.53 7.12
N ALA A 7 -5.83 4.24 7.05
CA ALA A 7 -5.05 3.26 6.30
C ALA A 7 -5.07 3.55 4.79
N GLN A 8 -6.24 3.88 4.24
CA GLN A 8 -6.40 4.28 2.85
C GLN A 8 -5.56 5.53 2.51
N GLU A 9 -5.63 6.56 3.33
CA GLU A 9 -4.86 7.80 3.15
C GLU A 9 -3.35 7.54 3.12
N LYS A 10 -2.82 6.81 4.11
CA LYS A 10 -1.39 6.47 4.17
C LYS A 10 -0.90 5.62 3.00
N LEU A 11 -1.71 4.66 2.56
CA LEU A 11 -1.39 3.82 1.40
C LEU A 11 -1.42 4.64 0.11
N LEU A 12 -2.37 5.57 -0.01
CA LEU A 12 -2.44 6.50 -1.13
C LEU A 12 -1.23 7.44 -1.18
N GLU A 13 -0.82 7.99 -0.04
CA GLU A 13 0.41 8.79 0.08
C GLU A 13 1.66 8.01 -0.34
N LEU A 14 1.76 6.73 0.03
CA LEU A 14 2.86 5.86 -0.41
C LEU A 14 2.85 5.68 -1.94
N ILE A 15 1.69 5.39 -2.54
CA ILE A 15 1.56 5.23 -3.98
C ILE A 15 1.95 6.53 -4.71
N HIS A 16 1.48 7.69 -4.23
CA HIS A 16 1.80 8.99 -4.82
C HIS A 16 3.26 9.40 -4.66
N SER A 17 3.85 9.21 -3.47
CA SER A 17 5.26 9.53 -3.23
C SER A 17 6.18 8.71 -4.14
N ARG A 18 5.90 7.41 -4.30
CA ARG A 18 6.69 6.51 -5.17
C ARG A 18 6.60 6.89 -6.65
N ASN A 19 5.43 7.30 -7.12
CA ASN A 19 5.25 7.74 -8.51
C ASN A 19 5.81 9.15 -8.78
N SER A 20 5.88 10.01 -7.75
CA SER A 20 6.45 11.35 -7.83
C SER A 20 7.99 11.37 -7.83
N ILE A 21 8.65 10.31 -7.33
CA ILE A 21 10.12 10.12 -7.34
C ILE A 21 10.69 9.87 -8.75
N LYS A 22 9.95 10.19 -9.82
CA LYS A 22 10.50 10.19 -11.19
C LYS A 22 11.50 11.33 -11.48
N GLN A 23 11.78 12.27 -10.57
CA GLN A 23 12.60 13.46 -10.93
C GLN A 23 13.58 14.09 -9.92
N THR A 24 13.94 13.45 -8.80
CA THR A 24 14.99 14.04 -7.93
C THR A 24 16.21 13.13 -7.81
N ASP A 25 17.27 13.54 -8.49
CA ASP A 25 18.66 13.19 -8.17
C ASP A 25 18.91 13.36 -6.65
N THR A 26 19.82 12.53 -6.11
CA THR A 26 20.33 12.44 -4.71
C THR A 26 19.53 11.47 -3.82
N VAL A 27 20.12 10.44 -3.18
CA VAL A 27 21.37 10.33 -2.41
C VAL A 27 22.07 8.98 -2.65
N ARG A 28 23.42 8.98 -2.72
CA ARG A 28 24.30 7.78 -2.81
C ARG A 28 24.39 7.03 -1.47
N ILE A 29 23.27 6.52 -0.95
CA ILE A 29 23.33 5.48 0.09
C ILE A 29 23.59 4.15 -0.63
N PRO A 30 24.56 3.31 -0.22
CA PRO A 30 24.75 2.00 -0.82
C PRO A 30 23.50 1.16 -0.60
N LYS A 31 22.66 1.03 -1.64
CA LYS A 31 21.47 0.20 -1.57
C LYS A 31 21.93 -1.27 -1.56
N LEU A 32 21.74 -1.94 -0.44
CA LEU A 32 21.90 -3.40 -0.36
C LEU A 32 21.01 -4.06 -1.42
N PRO A 33 21.41 -5.18 -2.04
CA PRO A 33 20.59 -5.87 -3.05
C PRO A 33 19.16 -6.16 -2.58
N SER A 34 18.99 -6.52 -1.31
CA SER A 34 17.67 -6.71 -0.67
C SER A 34 16.81 -5.44 -0.68
N ARG A 35 17.41 -4.28 -0.46
CA ARG A 35 16.72 -2.99 -0.49
C ARG A 35 16.29 -2.61 -1.91
N ILE A 36 17.14 -2.90 -2.91
CA ILE A 36 16.80 -2.69 -4.34
C ILE A 36 15.64 -3.59 -4.76
N ILE A 37 15.63 -4.86 -4.32
CA ILE A 37 14.54 -5.79 -4.61
C ILE A 37 13.23 -5.30 -3.97
N GLY A 38 13.27 -4.90 -2.69
CA GLY A 38 12.11 -4.36 -2.00
C GLY A 38 11.54 -3.11 -2.67
N GLU A 39 12.39 -2.15 -3.04
CA GLU A 39 11.97 -0.95 -3.77
C GLU A 39 11.32 -1.29 -5.11
N ARG A 40 11.93 -2.18 -5.90
CA ARG A 40 11.34 -2.61 -7.18
C ARG A 40 9.98 -3.29 -7.03
N MET A 41 9.81 -4.10 -5.99
CA MET A 41 8.52 -4.76 -5.73
C MET A 41 7.44 -3.74 -5.35
N LEU A 42 7.78 -2.76 -4.52
CA LEU A 42 6.86 -1.69 -4.13
C LEU A 42 6.52 -0.77 -5.31
N ASP A 43 7.50 -0.42 -6.14
CA ASP A 43 7.28 0.38 -7.35
C ASP A 43 6.40 -0.37 -8.36
N ALA A 44 6.63 -1.67 -8.54
CA ALA A 44 5.78 -2.50 -9.40
C ALA A 44 4.34 -2.57 -8.88
N PHE A 45 4.16 -2.76 -7.57
CA PHE A 45 2.85 -2.75 -6.93
C PHE A 45 2.12 -1.42 -7.14
N ALA A 46 2.78 -0.28 -6.86
CA ALA A 46 2.18 1.04 -7.00
C ALA A 46 1.78 1.36 -8.45
N ASN A 47 2.62 1.00 -9.42
CA ASN A 47 2.31 1.18 -10.84
C ASN A 47 1.15 0.26 -11.28
N GLN A 48 1.11 -0.99 -10.82
CA GLN A 48 0.06 -1.93 -11.17
C GLN A 48 -1.30 -1.44 -10.67
N ILE A 49 -1.40 -1.02 -9.41
CA ILE A 49 -2.64 -0.48 -8.84
C ILE A 49 -3.14 0.74 -9.64
N GLN A 50 -2.25 1.66 -10.02
CA GLN A 50 -2.66 2.83 -10.80
C GLN A 50 -3.16 2.47 -12.21
N ASN A 51 -2.51 1.52 -12.88
CA ASN A 51 -2.93 1.09 -14.20
C ASN A 51 -4.26 0.31 -14.15
N ASP A 52 -4.47 -0.49 -13.11
CA ASP A 52 -5.68 -1.30 -12.94
C ASP A 52 -6.88 -0.48 -12.45
N VAL A 53 -6.65 0.71 -11.87
CA VAL A 53 -7.71 1.64 -11.48
C VAL A 53 -8.30 2.39 -12.68
N GLU A 54 -7.58 2.50 -13.80
CA GLU A 54 -8.09 3.17 -15.00
C GLU A 54 -9.35 2.48 -15.51
N GLY A 55 -10.48 3.21 -15.50
CA GLY A 55 -11.80 2.70 -15.89
C GLY A 55 -12.67 2.20 -14.73
N LEU A 56 -12.10 1.86 -13.57
CA LEU A 56 -12.87 1.47 -12.39
C LEU A 56 -13.71 2.62 -11.81
N GLU A 57 -13.29 3.87 -12.00
CA GLU A 57 -14.06 5.05 -11.59
C GLU A 57 -15.42 5.16 -12.29
N SER A 58 -15.54 4.54 -13.47
CA SER A 58 -16.77 4.52 -14.27
C SER A 58 -17.59 3.25 -14.11
N ASP A 59 -17.08 2.27 -13.34
CA ASP A 59 -17.77 1.02 -13.07
C ASP A 59 -18.85 1.24 -12.00
N PRO A 60 -20.14 1.04 -12.32
CA PRO A 60 -21.23 1.22 -11.36
C PRO A 60 -21.26 0.15 -10.26
N TYR A 61 -20.48 -0.94 -10.36
CA TYR A 61 -20.48 -2.06 -9.41
C TYR A 61 -19.23 -2.12 -8.53
N ILE A 62 -18.25 -1.23 -8.72
CA ILE A 62 -16.97 -1.28 -8.00
C ILE A 62 -17.13 -1.23 -6.47
N GLU A 63 -18.12 -0.49 -5.97
CA GLU A 63 -18.41 -0.42 -4.54
C GLU A 63 -18.82 -1.80 -3.99
N ASP A 64 -19.73 -2.48 -4.67
CA ASP A 64 -20.22 -3.80 -4.26
C ASP A 64 -19.09 -4.85 -4.31
N GLU A 65 -18.27 -4.83 -5.37
CA GLU A 65 -17.13 -5.75 -5.50
C GLU A 65 -16.08 -5.56 -4.41
N LEU A 66 -15.75 -4.30 -4.07
CA LEU A 66 -14.81 -3.99 -2.99
C LEU A 66 -15.35 -4.44 -1.63
N VAL A 67 -16.65 -4.26 -1.38
CA VAL A 67 -17.29 -4.72 -0.14
C VAL A 67 -17.29 -6.25 -0.06
N GLU A 68 -17.63 -6.96 -1.14
CA GLU A 68 -17.61 -8.42 -1.16
C GLU A 68 -16.20 -8.98 -0.91
N SER A 69 -15.18 -8.37 -1.53
CA SER A 69 -13.78 -8.72 -1.33
C SER A 69 -13.32 -8.48 0.11
N LEU A 70 -13.72 -7.35 0.71
CA LEU A 70 -13.41 -7.03 2.11
C LEU A 70 -14.06 -8.06 3.05
N LEU A 71 -15.34 -8.38 2.87
CA LEU A 71 -16.05 -9.36 3.67
C LEU A 71 -15.42 -10.75 3.58
N SER A 72 -15.07 -11.18 2.37
CA SER A 72 -14.41 -12.47 2.11
C SER A 72 -13.05 -12.54 2.82
N THR A 73 -12.28 -11.46 2.76
CA THR A 73 -10.96 -11.36 3.41
C THR A 73 -11.06 -11.40 4.93
N LEU A 74 -12.02 -10.67 5.51
CA LEU A 74 -12.26 -10.67 6.96
C LEU A 74 -12.72 -12.05 7.44
N ALA A 75 -13.63 -12.71 6.71
CA ALA A 75 -14.10 -14.05 7.05
C ALA A 75 -12.97 -15.08 7.01
N LEU A 76 -12.12 -15.03 5.98
CA LEU A 76 -10.95 -15.90 5.87
C LEU A 76 -9.96 -15.68 7.02
N ALA A 77 -9.66 -14.43 7.37
CA ALA A 77 -8.79 -14.13 8.50
C ALA A 77 -9.36 -14.67 9.82
N GLY A 78 -10.67 -14.54 10.03
CA GLY A 78 -11.34 -15.14 11.17
C GLY A 78 -11.21 -16.67 11.22
N LEU A 79 -11.32 -17.35 10.07
CA LEU A 79 -11.15 -18.81 9.97
C LEU A 79 -9.72 -19.28 10.25
N VAL A 80 -8.72 -18.51 9.83
CA VAL A 80 -7.30 -18.85 9.98
C VAL A 80 -6.72 -18.33 11.31
N GLY A 81 -7.49 -17.52 12.06
CA GLY A 81 -7.06 -16.95 13.34
C GLY A 81 -6.06 -15.80 13.19
N ILE A 82 -6.18 -15.01 12.12
CA ILE A 82 -5.31 -13.86 11.86
C ILE A 82 -5.99 -12.59 12.37
N ASP A 83 -5.30 -11.86 13.24
CA ASP A 83 -5.71 -10.51 13.64
C ASP A 83 -5.25 -9.49 12.60
N LEU A 84 -6.15 -9.16 11.66
CA LEU A 84 -5.88 -8.19 10.61
C LEU A 84 -5.70 -6.76 11.12
N GLU A 85 -6.33 -6.41 12.24
CA GLU A 85 -6.24 -5.05 12.79
C GLU A 85 -4.82 -4.80 13.33
N SER A 86 -4.34 -5.69 14.20
CA SER A 86 -2.97 -5.62 14.70
C SER A 86 -1.93 -5.67 13.57
N LYS A 87 -2.16 -6.50 12.55
CA LYS A 87 -1.27 -6.58 11.37
C LYS A 87 -1.27 -5.30 10.55
N LEU A 88 -2.42 -4.67 10.36
CA LEU A 88 -2.52 -3.40 9.66
C LEU A 88 -1.79 -2.29 10.43
N GLU A 89 -1.95 -2.22 11.75
CA GLU A 89 -1.23 -1.25 12.59
C GLU A 89 0.29 -1.44 12.52
N GLU A 90 0.78 -2.69 12.57
CA GLU A 90 2.20 -3.01 12.40
C GLU A 90 2.72 -2.50 11.04
N ILE A 91 2.00 -2.80 9.95
CA ILE A 91 2.41 -2.41 8.59
C ILE A 91 2.44 -0.88 8.43
N LEU A 92 1.40 -0.19 8.90
CA LEU A 92 1.33 1.27 8.79
C LEU A 92 2.39 1.97 9.63
N SER A 93 2.74 1.42 10.80
CA SER A 93 3.83 1.93 11.63
C SER A 93 5.20 1.75 10.95
N LEU A 94 5.40 0.61 10.27
CA LEU A 94 6.61 0.41 9.46
C LEU A 94 6.70 1.39 8.28
N MET A 95 5.56 1.72 7.66
CA MET A 95 5.52 2.71 6.57
C MET A 95 5.90 4.12 7.05
N GLU A 96 5.44 4.55 8.23
CA GLU A 96 5.84 5.84 8.82
C GLU A 96 7.35 5.91 9.04
N ILE A 97 7.97 4.82 9.51
CA ILE A 97 9.42 4.77 9.74
C ILE A 97 10.18 4.90 8.41
N VAL A 98 9.75 4.17 7.37
CA VAL A 98 10.41 4.20 6.05
C VAL A 98 10.25 5.55 5.34
N THR A 99 9.10 6.22 5.51
CA THR A 99 8.85 7.55 4.94
C THR A 99 9.59 8.65 5.69
N ALA A 100 9.70 8.57 7.03
CA ALA A 100 10.48 9.49 7.85
C ALA A 100 11.99 9.44 7.54
N ASP A 101 12.55 8.25 7.29
CA ASP A 101 13.97 8.07 6.91
C ASP A 101 14.29 8.58 5.48
N SER A 102 13.25 8.86 4.68
CA SER A 102 13.38 9.35 3.30
C SER A 102 13.26 10.88 3.18
N SER A 103 12.97 11.56 4.30
CA SER A 103 12.78 13.01 4.43
C SER A 103 14.00 13.68 5.04
#